data_AF-A0A523CID8-F1
#
_entry.id   AF-A0A523CID8-F1
#
_cell.length_a   1.000
_cell.length_b   1.000
_cell.length_c   1.000
_cell.angle_alpha   90.00
_cell.angle_beta   90.00
_cell.angle_gamma   90.00
#
_symmetry.space_group_name_H-M   'P 1'
#
loop_
_entity.id
_entity.type
_entity.pdbx_description
1 polymer ?
#
loop_
_entity_poly.entity_id
_entity_poly.type
_entity_poly.pdbx_seq_one_letter_code
_entity_poly.pdbx_strand_id
1 'polypeptide(L)'
;MDAIADLQKEKSKILSAISLAASEEKTALVLSESQKLEKVELLINRHRQIILELEELRGNKFDFPSLVNTTKQERYKKNAELRPVRPIDSRELGEKLRKKFLEKLEWMGTRLQLIKGKTIYRTKSGKRVGIAVATERQPNRWFLGLPVGGFDHAVLLCQRKNEEVIEVPLPEKFFIKYGQVMSQSKGQLKFNVVHRDGDLLIQVPGTDGISGNSFSGDYTFLL
;
A
#
# COMPACT_ATOMS: atom_id res chain seq x y z
N MET A 1 27.54 -3.96 -19.78
CA MET A 1 26.19 -4.45 -20.14
C MET A 1 25.22 -3.39 -19.67
N ASP A 2 24.40 -2.87 -20.57
CA ASP A 2 23.40 -1.85 -20.24
C ASP A 2 22.09 -2.55 -19.90
N ALA A 3 21.85 -2.74 -18.59
CA ALA A 3 20.74 -3.52 -18.08
C ALA A 3 19.37 -2.98 -18.55
N ILE A 4 19.24 -1.68 -18.82
CA ILE A 4 17.97 -1.13 -19.33
C ILE A 4 17.81 -1.42 -20.82
N ALA A 5 18.88 -1.37 -21.60
CA ALA A 5 18.84 -1.76 -23.02
C ALA A 5 18.49 -3.25 -23.17
N ASP A 6 19.02 -4.10 -22.30
CA ASP A 6 18.70 -5.54 -22.27
C ASP A 6 17.22 -5.77 -21.93
N LEU A 7 16.67 -5.04 -20.95
CA LEU A 7 15.24 -5.11 -20.60
C LEU A 7 14.32 -4.59 -21.71
N GLN A 8 14.69 -3.52 -22.42
CA GLN A 8 13.93 -3.01 -23.57
C GLN A 8 13.95 -3.99 -24.74
N LYS A 9 15.11 -4.63 -24.99
CA LYS A 9 15.24 -5.67 -25.99
C LYS A 9 14.37 -6.88 -25.65
N GLU A 10 14.35 -7.30 -24.39
CA GLU A 10 13.51 -8.41 -23.95
C GLU A 10 12.01 -8.07 -24.04
N LYS A 11 11.61 -6.85 -23.68
CA LYS A 11 10.24 -6.35 -23.90
C LYS A 11 9.81 -6.46 -25.36
N SER A 12 10.67 -6.04 -26.30
CA SER A 12 10.36 -6.09 -27.74
C SER A 12 10.20 -7.53 -28.25
N LYS A 13 11.01 -8.47 -27.74
CA LYS A 13 10.90 -9.89 -28.04
C LYS A 13 9.57 -10.49 -27.55
N ILE A 14 9.20 -10.21 -26.31
CA ILE A 14 7.95 -10.72 -25.72
C ILE A 14 6.73 -10.18 -26.48
N LEU A 15 6.73 -8.89 -26.83
CA LEU A 15 5.65 -8.29 -27.64
C LEU A 15 5.54 -8.95 -29.03
N SER A 16 6.67 -9.26 -29.67
CA SER A 16 6.66 -9.98 -30.94
C SER A 16 6.13 -11.41 -30.80
N ALA A 17 6.47 -12.10 -29.69
CA ALA A 17 5.98 -13.44 -29.40
C ALA A 17 4.47 -13.46 -29.11
N ILE A 18 3.95 -12.45 -28.38
CA ILE A 18 2.52 -12.27 -28.14
C ILE A 18 1.77 -12.06 -29.45
N SER A 19 2.27 -11.17 -30.33
CA SER A 19 1.66 -10.89 -31.63
C SER A 19 1.56 -12.14 -32.49
N LEU A 20 2.63 -12.93 -32.58
CA LEU A 20 2.67 -14.19 -33.33
C LEU A 20 1.73 -15.25 -32.72
N ALA A 21 1.72 -15.37 -31.39
CA ALA A 21 0.85 -16.32 -30.68
C ALA A 21 -0.63 -15.96 -30.82
N ALA A 22 -0.96 -14.67 -30.87
CA ALA A 22 -2.32 -14.19 -31.10
C ALA A 22 -2.78 -14.49 -32.54
N SER A 23 -1.91 -14.33 -33.54
CA SER A 23 -2.23 -14.67 -34.94
C SER A 23 -2.40 -16.17 -35.18
N GLU A 24 -1.77 -17.01 -34.34
CA GLU A 24 -1.87 -18.47 -34.38
C GLU A 24 -2.92 -19.02 -33.41
N GLU A 25 -3.75 -18.17 -32.80
CA GLU A 25 -4.81 -18.50 -31.83
C GLU A 25 -4.32 -19.31 -30.60
N LYS A 26 -3.04 -19.19 -30.24
CA LYS A 26 -2.42 -19.89 -29.09
C LYS A 26 -2.65 -19.11 -27.80
N THR A 27 -3.89 -19.11 -27.31
CA THR A 27 -4.36 -18.36 -26.13
C THR A 27 -3.55 -18.61 -24.86
N ALA A 28 -3.15 -19.85 -24.58
CA ALA A 28 -2.31 -20.18 -23.41
C ALA A 28 -0.92 -19.52 -23.48
N LEU A 29 -0.35 -19.41 -24.69
CA LEU A 29 0.95 -18.81 -24.90
C LEU A 29 0.88 -17.29 -24.78
N VAL A 30 -0.17 -16.67 -25.32
CA VAL A 30 -0.47 -15.24 -25.14
C VAL A 30 -0.54 -14.87 -23.66
N LEU A 31 -1.26 -15.64 -22.84
CA LEU A 31 -1.37 -15.39 -21.40
C LEU A 31 -0.02 -15.52 -20.69
N SER A 32 0.74 -16.57 -20.98
CA SER A 32 2.06 -16.79 -20.35
C SER A 32 3.09 -15.71 -20.70
N GLU A 33 3.09 -15.25 -21.96
CA GLU A 33 3.98 -14.18 -22.42
C GLU A 33 3.53 -12.81 -21.91
N SER A 34 2.22 -12.58 -21.76
CA SER A 34 1.69 -11.35 -21.13
C SER A 34 2.12 -11.22 -19.67
N GLN A 35 2.15 -12.32 -18.91
CA GLN A 35 2.68 -12.32 -17.54
C GLN A 35 4.18 -12.04 -17.47
N LYS A 36 4.96 -12.49 -18.46
CA LYS A 36 6.39 -12.15 -18.57
C LYS A 36 6.58 -10.68 -18.92
N LEU A 37 5.76 -10.16 -19.84
CA LEU A 37 5.77 -8.75 -20.22
C LEU A 37 5.56 -7.85 -19.01
N GLU A 38 4.54 -8.15 -18.18
CA GLU A 38 4.24 -7.40 -16.95
C GLU A 38 5.47 -7.34 -16.02
N LYS A 39 6.19 -8.45 -15.84
CA LYS A 39 7.41 -8.49 -15.03
C LYS A 39 8.56 -7.66 -15.64
N VAL A 40 8.73 -7.68 -16.96
CA VAL A 40 9.77 -6.88 -17.63
C VAL A 40 9.44 -5.39 -17.56
N GLU A 41 8.18 -5.01 -17.73
CA GLU A 41 7.73 -3.63 -17.58
C GLU A 41 7.91 -3.12 -16.14
N LEU A 42 7.68 -3.97 -15.15
CA LEU A 42 7.97 -3.67 -13.74
C LEU A 42 9.46 -3.40 -13.52
N LEU A 43 10.35 -4.21 -14.10
CA LEU A 43 11.81 -4.01 -14.00
C LEU A 43 12.27 -2.71 -14.67
N ILE A 44 11.71 -2.38 -15.84
CA ILE A 44 11.97 -1.11 -16.54
C ILE A 44 11.54 0.08 -15.68
N ASN A 45 10.35 0.02 -15.10
CA ASN A 45 9.83 1.10 -14.25
C ASN A 45 10.66 1.26 -12.97
N ARG A 46 11.08 0.14 -12.35
CA ARG A 46 11.98 0.17 -11.19
C ARG A 46 13.33 0.80 -11.53
N HIS A 47 13.90 0.48 -12.69
CA HIS A 47 15.16 1.09 -13.13
C HIS A 47 15.02 2.62 -13.29
N ARG A 48 13.91 3.10 -13.87
CA ARG A 48 13.62 4.54 -13.97
C ARG A 48 13.50 5.21 -12.60
N GLN A 49 12.78 4.59 -11.66
CA GLN A 49 12.65 5.09 -10.28
C GLN A 49 14.02 5.22 -9.59
N ILE A 50 14.88 4.20 -9.72
CA ILE A 50 16.24 4.23 -9.16
C ILE A 50 17.06 5.39 -9.73
N ILE A 51 16.94 5.67 -11.04
CA ILE A 51 17.62 6.81 -11.67
C ILE A 51 17.11 8.13 -11.10
N LEU A 52 15.78 8.30 -10.99
CA LEU A 52 15.17 9.50 -10.43
C LEU A 52 15.58 9.73 -8.97
N GLU A 53 15.57 8.68 -8.13
CA GLU A 53 16.05 8.75 -6.75
C GLU A 53 17.53 9.15 -6.67
N LEU A 54 18.36 8.62 -7.57
CA LEU A 54 19.78 8.93 -7.63
C LEU A 54 20.04 10.36 -8.12
N GLU A 55 19.20 10.90 -9.02
CA GLU A 55 19.21 12.30 -9.43
C GLU A 55 18.77 13.24 -8.30
N GLU A 56 17.72 12.88 -7.55
CA GLU A 56 17.28 13.61 -6.35
C GLU A 56 18.37 13.66 -5.27
N LEU A 57 19.05 12.54 -5.03
CA LEU A 57 20.19 12.46 -4.11
C LEU A 57 21.38 13.30 -4.57
N ARG A 58 21.57 13.46 -5.89
CA ARG A 58 22.63 14.31 -6.47
C ARG A 58 22.23 15.79 -6.51
N GLY A 59 20.94 16.10 -6.58
CA GLY A 59 20.39 17.45 -6.72
C GLY A 59 20.18 18.22 -5.41
N ASN A 60 20.08 17.54 -4.27
CA ASN A 60 19.84 18.20 -2.98
C ASN A 60 21.13 18.79 -2.37
N LYS A 61 21.40 20.06 -2.70
CA LYS A 61 22.03 20.99 -1.74
C LYS A 61 21.07 21.15 -0.55
N PHE A 62 21.56 20.88 0.64
CA PHE A 62 20.83 20.91 1.91
C PHE A 62 20.08 22.23 2.15
N ASP A 63 18.84 22.13 2.63
CA ASP A 63 18.24 23.06 3.59
C ASP A 63 17.22 22.30 4.45
N PHE A 64 17.67 21.79 5.61
CA PHE A 64 16.78 21.36 6.68
C PHE A 64 16.54 22.56 7.61
N PRO A 65 15.29 22.91 7.94
CA PRO A 65 15.01 23.89 8.98
C PRO A 65 15.55 23.40 10.33
N SER A 66 16.39 24.24 10.91
CA SER A 66 17.06 24.12 12.19
C SER A 66 16.08 23.87 13.34
N LEU A 67 16.27 22.75 14.05
CA LEU A 67 15.77 22.58 15.41
C LEU A 67 16.89 22.97 16.38
N VAL A 68 16.74 24.16 16.96
CA VAL A 68 17.62 24.71 17.99
C VAL A 68 17.30 24.07 19.34
N ASN A 69 18.36 23.49 19.92
CA ASN A 69 18.68 23.25 21.34
C ASN A 69 17.69 22.49 22.24
N THR A 70 18.15 21.37 22.82
CA THR A 70 18.75 21.42 24.17
C THR A 70 19.67 20.22 24.37
N THR A 71 20.91 20.55 24.74
CA THR A 71 22.03 19.72 25.14
C THR A 71 21.73 18.85 26.35
N LYS A 72 22.11 17.57 26.28
CA LYS A 72 22.87 16.88 27.35
C LYS A 72 23.67 15.74 26.74
N GLN A 73 24.99 15.89 26.83
CA GLN A 73 26.00 14.90 26.53
C GLN A 73 25.76 13.64 27.37
N GLU A 74 25.99 12.45 26.82
CA GLU A 74 27.19 11.67 27.19
C GLU A 74 27.32 10.31 26.47
N ARG A 75 28.58 10.07 26.08
CA ARG A 75 29.29 8.78 25.91
C ARG A 75 29.12 8.00 24.61
N TYR A 76 30.03 8.34 23.70
CA TYR A 76 30.66 7.44 22.74
C TYR A 76 31.11 6.11 23.38
N LYS A 77 30.66 4.99 22.82
CA LYS A 77 31.50 3.79 22.70
C LYS A 77 31.63 3.41 21.23
N LYS A 78 32.89 3.47 20.81
CA LYS A 78 33.51 3.03 19.56
C LYS A 78 33.16 1.55 19.32
N ASN A 79 32.49 1.27 18.20
CA ASN A 79 32.51 0.02 17.42
C ASN A 79 31.63 0.26 16.19
N ALA A 80 32.23 0.84 15.15
CA ALA A 80 31.61 1.01 13.84
C ALA A 80 31.69 -0.31 13.08
N GLU A 81 30.89 -1.29 13.49
CA GLU A 81 30.39 -2.29 12.56
C GLU A 81 29.21 -1.64 11.82
N LEU A 82 29.18 -1.79 10.50
CA LEU A 82 28.11 -1.35 9.61
C LEU A 82 26.78 -1.92 10.11
N ARG A 83 26.06 -1.14 10.92
CA ARG A 83 24.71 -1.47 11.33
C ARG A 83 23.84 -1.43 10.07
N PRO A 84 23.06 -2.48 9.77
CA PRO A 84 22.09 -2.40 8.70
C PRO A 84 21.19 -1.19 8.97
N VAL A 85 20.92 -0.41 7.92
CA VAL A 85 19.95 0.69 7.93
C VAL A 85 18.73 0.22 8.72
N ARG A 86 18.45 0.89 9.84
CA ARG A 86 17.32 0.52 10.69
C ARG A 86 16.08 0.47 9.79
N PRO A 87 15.32 -0.63 9.75
CA PRO A 87 14.08 -0.66 9.01
C PRO A 87 13.23 0.51 9.51
N ILE A 88 12.67 1.29 8.59
CA ILE A 88 11.75 2.40 8.90
C ILE A 88 10.80 1.90 9.99
N ASP A 89 10.66 2.65 11.08
CA ASP A 89 9.74 2.26 12.15
C ASP A 89 8.36 2.06 11.52
N SER A 90 7.82 0.85 11.62
CA SER A 90 6.50 0.49 11.09
C SER A 90 5.41 1.49 11.48
N ARG A 91 5.60 2.17 12.63
CA ARG A 91 4.75 3.25 13.10
C ARG A 91 4.87 4.53 12.28
N GLU A 92 6.10 4.99 12.01
CA GLU A 92 6.38 6.15 11.17
C GLU A 92 5.89 5.93 9.74
N LEU A 93 6.11 4.73 9.20
CA LEU A 93 5.60 4.35 7.89
C LEU A 93 4.07 4.40 7.83
N GLY A 94 3.40 3.85 8.85
CA GLY A 94 1.95 3.93 8.96
C GLY A 94 1.42 5.37 9.04
N GLU A 95 2.17 6.27 9.68
CA GLU A 95 1.82 7.70 9.73
C GLU A 95 2.01 8.38 8.39
N LYS A 96 3.12 8.11 7.70
CA LYS A 96 3.40 8.62 6.35
C LYS A 96 2.33 8.21 5.35
N LEU A 97 1.93 6.94 5.35
CA LEU A 97 0.90 6.44 4.44
C LEU A 97 -0.49 7.00 4.74
N ARG A 98 -0.87 7.10 6.02
CA ARG A 98 -2.11 7.77 6.40
C ARG A 98 -2.12 9.24 5.97
N LYS A 99 -1.01 9.95 6.17
CA LYS A 99 -0.89 11.36 5.76
C LYS A 99 -1.08 11.51 4.24
N LYS A 100 -0.37 10.72 3.44
CA LYS A 100 -0.52 10.72 1.97
C LYS A 100 -1.97 10.46 1.52
N PHE A 101 -2.64 9.49 2.15
CA PHE A 101 -4.04 9.19 1.84
C PHE A 101 -4.97 10.37 2.20
N LEU A 102 -4.75 11.03 3.33
CA LEU A 102 -5.54 12.20 3.73
C LEU A 102 -5.32 13.40 2.80
N GLU A 103 -4.08 13.65 2.37
CA GLU A 103 -3.76 14.70 1.39
C GLU A 103 -4.45 14.43 0.05
N LYS A 104 -4.47 13.17 -0.41
CA LYS A 104 -5.22 12.75 -1.60
C LYS A 104 -6.72 13.04 -1.45
N LEU A 105 -7.34 12.68 -0.31
CA LEU A 105 -8.75 12.97 -0.06
C LEU A 105 -9.04 14.47 -0.05
N GLU A 106 -8.16 15.26 0.58
CA GLU A 106 -8.32 16.71 0.65
C GLU A 106 -8.26 17.35 -0.74
N TRP A 107 -7.35 16.88 -1.61
CA TRP A 107 -7.30 17.27 -3.01
C TRP A 107 -8.59 16.91 -3.77
N MET A 108 -9.25 15.81 -3.42
CA MET A 108 -10.56 15.42 -3.94
C MET A 108 -11.74 16.17 -3.27
N GLY A 109 -11.48 17.17 -2.42
CA GLY A 109 -12.49 17.97 -1.74
C GLY A 109 -13.08 17.32 -0.47
N THR A 110 -12.54 16.18 -0.05
CA THR A 110 -12.99 15.43 1.13
C THR A 110 -12.01 15.64 2.29
N ARG A 111 -12.48 16.20 3.40
CA ARG A 111 -11.63 16.45 4.58
C ARG A 111 -12.08 15.58 5.74
N LEU A 112 -11.15 14.81 6.29
CA LEU A 112 -11.37 13.99 7.48
C LEU A 112 -10.65 14.61 8.69
N GLN A 113 -11.35 14.73 9.82
CA GLN A 113 -10.79 15.26 11.06
C GLN A 113 -10.37 14.13 12.00
N LEU A 114 -9.14 14.13 12.49
CA LEU A 114 -8.68 13.13 13.47
C LEU A 114 -9.43 13.33 14.79
N ILE A 115 -10.06 12.28 15.33
CA ILE A 115 -10.86 12.37 16.57
C ILE A 115 -10.38 11.43 17.69
N LYS A 116 -9.67 10.34 17.37
CA LYS A 116 -9.16 9.42 18.39
C LYS A 116 -7.90 8.68 17.94
N GLY A 117 -6.88 8.71 18.79
CA GLY A 117 -5.62 8.03 18.55
C GLY A 117 -4.95 8.54 17.27
N LYS A 118 -4.59 7.61 16.37
CA LYS A 118 -3.94 7.94 15.09
C LYS A 118 -4.67 7.38 13.86
N THR A 119 -5.79 6.68 14.08
CA THR A 119 -6.46 5.87 13.06
C THR A 119 -7.93 6.17 12.93
N ILE A 120 -8.55 6.93 13.84
CA ILE A 120 -9.99 7.21 13.81
C ILE A 120 -10.24 8.67 13.47
N TYR A 121 -10.95 8.88 12.38
CA TYR A 121 -11.28 10.17 11.82
C TYR A 121 -12.79 10.38 11.75
N ARG A 122 -13.23 11.60 11.48
CA ARG A 122 -14.62 12.01 11.34
C ARG A 122 -14.83 12.71 9.99
N THR A 123 -15.89 12.33 9.28
CA THR A 123 -16.37 12.99 8.05
C THR A 123 -17.11 14.29 8.37
N LYS A 124 -17.45 15.09 7.35
CA LYS A 124 -18.31 16.28 7.55
C LYS A 124 -19.72 15.90 8.02
N SER A 125 -20.24 14.76 7.54
CA SER A 125 -21.50 14.16 7.98
C SER A 125 -21.49 13.61 9.42
N GLY A 126 -20.32 13.60 10.09
CA GLY A 126 -20.18 13.16 11.49
C GLY A 126 -19.91 11.67 11.67
N LYS A 127 -19.88 10.90 10.58
CA LYS A 127 -19.55 9.47 10.58
C LYS A 127 -18.08 9.25 10.91
N ARG A 128 -17.78 8.14 11.58
CA ARG A 128 -16.43 7.77 12.03
C ARG A 128 -15.78 6.85 11.01
N VAL A 129 -14.54 7.16 10.65
CA VAL A 129 -13.78 6.42 9.64
C VAL A 129 -12.49 5.89 10.27
N GLY A 130 -12.32 4.57 10.27
CA GLY A 130 -11.08 3.93 10.67
C GLY A 130 -10.12 3.75 9.51
N ILE A 131 -8.91 4.31 9.60
CA ILE A 131 -7.87 4.16 8.59
C ILE A 131 -6.76 3.29 9.17
N ALA A 132 -6.61 2.07 8.65
CA ALA A 132 -5.59 1.12 9.08
C ALA A 132 -4.52 0.95 8.00
N VAL A 133 -3.29 0.70 8.43
CA VAL A 133 -2.15 0.49 7.52
C VAL A 133 -1.47 -0.83 7.84
N ALA A 134 -1.13 -1.58 6.82
CA ALA A 134 -0.22 -2.71 6.93
C ALA A 134 0.74 -2.78 5.75
N THR A 135 1.96 -3.24 6.03
CA THR A 135 2.92 -3.65 5.01
C THR A 135 2.81 -5.15 4.75
N GLU A 136 3.14 -5.54 3.52
CA GLU A 136 3.14 -6.92 3.06
C GLU A 136 4.24 -7.73 3.78
N ARG A 137 3.85 -8.49 4.81
CA ARG A 137 4.77 -9.41 5.53
C ARG A 137 4.93 -10.73 4.81
N GLN A 138 3.84 -11.23 4.23
CA GLN A 138 3.80 -12.40 3.38
C GLN A 138 3.32 -11.97 1.99
N PRO A 139 3.80 -12.60 0.91
CA PRO A 139 3.36 -12.28 -0.45
C PRO A 139 1.84 -12.22 -0.55
N ASN A 140 1.34 -11.11 -1.08
CA ASN A 140 -0.07 -10.81 -1.31
C ASN A 140 -0.96 -10.89 -0.06
N ARG A 141 -0.43 -10.63 1.14
CA ARG A 141 -1.19 -10.75 2.39
C ARG A 141 -0.91 -9.60 3.35
N TRP A 142 -1.99 -9.05 3.90
CA TRP A 142 -1.97 -7.96 4.87
C TRP A 142 -2.86 -8.27 6.06
N PHE A 143 -2.36 -7.97 7.25
CA PHE A 143 -3.11 -8.13 8.50
C PHE A 143 -3.24 -6.78 9.20
N LEU A 144 -4.48 -6.30 9.33
CA LEU A 144 -4.79 -4.98 9.88
C LEU A 144 -5.69 -5.09 11.10
N GLY A 145 -5.78 -4.01 11.87
CA GLY A 145 -6.66 -3.93 13.02
C GLY A 145 -7.18 -2.52 13.28
N LEU A 146 -8.46 -2.42 13.65
CA LEU A 146 -9.09 -1.19 14.11
C LEU A 146 -9.81 -1.44 15.44
N PRO A 147 -9.91 -0.45 16.34
CA PRO A 147 -10.67 -0.57 17.59
C PRO A 147 -12.13 -0.95 17.35
N VAL A 148 -12.61 -2.00 18.02
CA VAL A 148 -14.02 -2.44 17.94
C VAL A 148 -14.94 -1.30 18.38
N GLY A 149 -16.04 -1.09 17.65
CA GLY A 149 -17.02 -0.03 17.92
C GLY A 149 -16.51 1.41 17.76
N GLY A 150 -15.27 1.59 17.31
CA GLY A 150 -14.62 2.90 17.18
C GLY A 150 -14.89 3.63 15.86
N PHE A 151 -15.50 2.97 14.89
CA PHE A 151 -15.69 3.47 13.54
C PHE A 151 -17.00 2.93 12.93
N ASP A 152 -17.52 3.65 11.94
CA ASP A 152 -18.70 3.28 11.15
C ASP A 152 -18.27 2.76 9.76
N HIS A 153 -17.22 3.37 9.20
CA HIS A 153 -16.58 2.99 7.94
C HIS A 153 -15.09 2.69 8.16
N ALA A 154 -14.45 2.01 7.22
CA ALA A 154 -13.00 1.84 7.24
C ALA A 154 -12.35 2.05 5.88
N VAL A 155 -11.07 2.37 5.89
CA VAL A 155 -10.18 2.29 4.73
C VAL A 155 -8.94 1.50 5.15
N LEU A 156 -8.67 0.41 4.46
CA LEU A 156 -7.48 -0.41 4.69
C LEU A 156 -6.41 -0.05 3.66
N LEU A 157 -5.26 0.42 4.13
CA LEU A 157 -4.11 0.77 3.30
C LEU A 157 -3.11 -0.39 3.34
N CYS A 158 -3.02 -1.12 2.24
CA CYS A 158 -2.21 -2.32 2.09
C CYS A 158 -0.98 -1.99 1.23
N GLN A 159 0.17 -1.75 1.87
CA GLN A 159 1.40 -1.45 1.15
C GLN A 159 2.09 -2.74 0.70
N ARG A 160 2.30 -2.88 -0.61
CA ARG A 160 3.09 -3.93 -1.25
C ARG A 160 4.59 -3.71 -1.04
N LYS A 161 5.40 -4.75 -1.28
CA LYS A 161 6.86 -4.66 -1.24
C LYS A 161 7.47 -3.67 -2.25
N ASN A 162 6.78 -3.38 -3.34
CA ASN A 162 7.16 -2.36 -4.33
C ASN A 162 6.71 -0.94 -3.93
N GLU A 163 6.30 -0.73 -2.67
CA GLU A 163 5.77 0.50 -2.10
C GLU A 163 4.42 0.98 -2.61
N GLU A 164 3.83 0.29 -3.60
CA GLU A 164 2.46 0.53 -4.05
C GLU A 164 1.48 0.32 -2.88
N VAL A 165 0.51 1.22 -2.74
CA VAL A 165 -0.51 1.14 -1.68
C VAL A 165 -1.84 0.82 -2.32
N ILE A 166 -2.36 -0.35 -2.00
CA ILE A 166 -3.73 -0.72 -2.34
C ILE A 166 -4.66 -0.15 -1.28
N GLU A 167 -5.67 0.60 -1.71
CA GLU A 167 -6.70 1.17 -0.86
C GLU A 167 -7.93 0.28 -0.91
N VAL A 168 -8.44 -0.14 0.25
CA VAL A 168 -9.67 -0.95 0.36
C VAL A 168 -10.72 -0.17 1.15
N PRO A 169 -11.62 0.54 0.46
CA PRO A 169 -12.72 1.23 1.11
C PRO A 169 -13.73 0.21 1.64
N LEU A 170 -14.21 0.40 2.87
CA LEU A 170 -15.20 -0.45 3.51
C LEU A 170 -16.35 0.41 4.05
N PRO A 171 -17.50 0.46 3.37
CA PRO A 171 -18.63 1.24 3.82
C PRO A 171 -19.34 0.58 5.03
N GLU A 172 -20.15 1.35 5.75
CA GLU A 172 -20.93 0.90 6.91
C GLU A 172 -21.74 -0.38 6.64
N LYS A 173 -22.29 -0.51 5.42
CA LYS A 173 -23.03 -1.71 4.99
C LYS A 173 -22.21 -3.00 5.09
N PHE A 174 -20.89 -2.94 4.87
CA PHE A 174 -19.99 -4.08 5.07
C PHE A 174 -20.00 -4.53 6.54
N PHE A 175 -19.93 -3.59 7.48
CA PHE A 175 -19.90 -3.87 8.91
C PHE A 175 -21.25 -4.29 9.47
N ILE A 176 -22.35 -3.77 8.94
CA ILE A 176 -23.70 -4.26 9.26
C ILE A 176 -23.83 -5.73 8.88
N LYS A 177 -23.33 -6.11 7.69
CA LYS A 177 -23.48 -7.47 7.17
C LYS A 177 -22.50 -8.47 7.81
N TYR A 178 -21.24 -8.10 8.00
CA TYR A 178 -20.18 -9.03 8.37
C TYR A 178 -19.52 -8.71 9.72
N GLY A 179 -19.74 -7.53 10.30
CA GLY A 179 -18.99 -7.07 11.48
C GLY A 179 -19.11 -7.98 12.70
N GLN A 180 -20.23 -8.68 12.87
CA GLN A 180 -20.46 -9.61 13.98
C GLN A 180 -19.66 -10.93 13.86
N VAL A 181 -19.38 -11.37 12.64
CA VAL A 181 -18.64 -12.63 12.38
C VAL A 181 -17.14 -12.40 12.19
N MET A 182 -16.71 -11.14 12.11
CA MET A 182 -15.31 -10.76 11.95
C MET A 182 -14.49 -11.08 13.19
N SER A 183 -13.24 -11.53 12.97
CA SER A 183 -12.32 -11.88 14.05
C SER A 183 -11.99 -10.68 14.93
N GLN A 184 -12.08 -10.85 16.25
CA GLN A 184 -11.74 -9.83 17.23
C GLN A 184 -10.64 -10.34 18.17
N SER A 185 -9.67 -9.49 18.47
CA SER A 185 -8.67 -9.79 19.51
C SER A 185 -8.12 -8.50 20.12
N LYS A 186 -7.93 -8.52 21.45
CA LYS A 186 -7.40 -7.38 22.23
C LYS A 186 -8.14 -6.06 21.95
N GLY A 187 -9.47 -6.11 21.85
CA GLY A 187 -10.31 -4.94 21.57
C GLY A 187 -10.21 -4.40 20.14
N GLN A 188 -9.62 -5.14 19.21
CA GLN A 188 -9.50 -4.77 17.80
C GLN A 188 -10.25 -5.75 16.90
N LEU A 189 -11.02 -5.22 15.96
CA LEU A 189 -11.52 -5.95 14.81
C LEU A 189 -10.35 -6.18 13.86
N LYS A 190 -10.15 -7.42 13.42
CA LYS A 190 -9.01 -7.85 12.60
C LYS A 190 -9.43 -8.05 11.16
N PHE A 191 -8.59 -7.58 10.25
CA PHE A 191 -8.79 -7.72 8.82
C PHE A 191 -7.63 -8.52 8.25
N ASN A 192 -7.95 -9.61 7.55
CA ASN A 192 -6.99 -10.34 6.77
C ASN A 192 -7.33 -10.11 5.29
N VAL A 193 -6.48 -9.37 4.60
CA VAL A 193 -6.64 -9.03 3.20
C VAL A 193 -5.65 -9.86 2.40
N VAL A 194 -6.12 -10.52 1.36
CA VAL A 194 -5.32 -11.39 0.48
C VAL A 194 -5.54 -10.97 -0.96
N HIS A 195 -4.47 -10.88 -1.74
CA HIS A 195 -4.55 -10.71 -3.19
C HIS A 195 -4.32 -12.07 -3.87
N ARG A 196 -5.32 -12.58 -4.58
CA ARG A 196 -5.30 -13.92 -5.17
C ARG A 196 -6.02 -13.89 -6.52
N ASP A 197 -5.38 -14.46 -7.55
CA ASP A 197 -5.96 -14.62 -8.89
C ASP A 197 -6.45 -13.30 -9.52
N GLY A 198 -5.79 -12.18 -9.19
CA GLY A 198 -6.15 -10.83 -9.65
C GLY A 198 -7.20 -10.11 -8.78
N ASP A 199 -7.75 -10.81 -7.79
CA ASP A 199 -8.75 -10.28 -6.88
C ASP A 199 -8.18 -9.95 -5.50
N LEU A 200 -8.63 -8.82 -4.95
CA LEU A 200 -8.39 -8.46 -3.57
C LEU A 200 -9.55 -8.99 -2.71
N LEU A 201 -9.25 -9.87 -1.76
CA LEU A 201 -10.24 -10.55 -0.93
C LEU A 201 -10.06 -10.18 0.54
N ILE A 202 -11.14 -9.80 1.20
CA ILE A 202 -11.21 -9.65 2.66
C ILE A 202 -11.73 -10.96 3.23
N GLN A 203 -10.90 -11.63 4.01
CA GLN A 203 -11.23 -12.91 4.61
C GLN A 203 -12.21 -12.69 5.78
N VAL A 204 -13.46 -13.12 5.57
CA VAL A 204 -14.52 -13.11 6.59
C VAL A 204 -14.80 -14.56 6.99
N PRO A 205 -14.77 -14.92 8.28
CA PRO A 205 -15.08 -16.28 8.73
C PRO A 205 -16.43 -16.78 8.22
N GLY A 206 -16.48 -18.03 7.74
CA GLY A 206 -17.68 -18.63 7.18
C GLY A 206 -18.02 -18.21 5.75
N THR A 207 -17.08 -17.57 5.03
CA THR A 207 -17.23 -17.18 3.62
C THR A 207 -15.98 -17.58 2.83
N ASP A 208 -16.09 -17.56 1.50
CA ASP A 208 -14.94 -17.74 0.59
C ASP A 208 -14.03 -16.49 0.47
N GLY A 209 -14.35 -15.43 1.23
CA GLY A 209 -13.74 -14.12 1.10
C GLY A 209 -14.64 -13.15 0.34
N ILE A 210 -14.67 -11.91 0.79
CA ILE A 210 -15.47 -10.85 0.17
C ILE A 210 -14.56 -10.03 -0.74
N SER A 211 -14.95 -9.87 -2.01
CA SER A 211 -14.18 -9.05 -2.95
C SER A 211 -14.11 -7.60 -2.48
N GLY A 212 -12.89 -7.15 -2.19
CA GLY A 212 -12.54 -5.76 -1.93
C GLY A 212 -12.58 -4.91 -3.20
N ASN A 213 -12.44 -5.52 -4.37
CA ASN A 213 -12.53 -4.84 -5.67
C ASN A 213 -13.91 -4.22 -5.88
N SER A 214 -14.97 -4.81 -5.31
CA SER A 214 -16.33 -4.25 -5.33
C SER A 214 -16.48 -2.90 -4.63
N PHE A 215 -15.48 -2.49 -3.84
CA PHE A 215 -15.46 -1.22 -3.13
C PHE A 215 -14.34 -0.29 -3.61
N SER A 216 -13.52 -0.72 -4.57
CA SER A 216 -12.35 0.04 -5.02
C SER A 216 -12.76 1.37 -5.65
N GLY A 217 -12.09 2.45 -5.25
CA GLY A 217 -12.33 3.80 -5.78
C GLY A 217 -13.63 4.47 -5.34
N ASP A 218 -14.53 3.78 -4.62
CA ASP A 218 -15.74 4.39 -4.06
C ASP A 218 -15.45 5.01 -2.70
N TYR A 219 -15.35 6.34 -2.69
CA TYR A 219 -15.17 7.16 -1.49
C TYR A 219 -16.42 7.98 -1.13
N THR A 220 -17.57 7.70 -1.74
CA THR A 220 -18.80 8.48 -1.53
C THR A 220 -19.26 8.49 -0.08
N PHE A 221 -18.97 7.43 0.67
CA PHE A 221 -19.28 7.33 2.10
C PHE A 221 -18.39 8.19 3.02
N LEU A 222 -17.36 8.85 2.48
CA LEU A 222 -16.47 9.76 3.22
C LEU A 222 -16.94 11.22 3.19
N LEU A 223 -17.98 11.54 2.41
CA LEU A 223 -18.52 12.89 2.24
C LEU A 223 -19.30 13.38 3.47
#